data_AF-A0A846DE30-F1
#
_entry.id   AF-A0A846DE30-F1
#
_cell.length_a   1.000
_cell.length_b   1.000
_cell.length_c   1.000
_cell.angle_alpha   90.00
_cell.angle_beta   90.00
_cell.angle_gamma   90.00
#
_symmetry.space_group_name_H-M   'P 1'
#
loop_
_entity.id
_entity.type
_entity.pdbx_description
1 polymer ?
#
loop_
_entity_poly.entity_id
_entity_poly.type
_entity_poly.pdbx_seq_one_letter_code
_entity_poly.pdbx_strand_id
1 'polypeptide(L)'
;MKLANNSSLSDIFIIQLSPAIEMTDEQFFALCQLNQDYHFERSAKGELIIMSPTGSETGNRNFKLAQQLANWTDKNGTGIGFDSSTGFKLPNGADRSPDAAWIKWLPT
;
A
#
# COMPACT_ATOMS: atom_id res chain seq x y z
N MET A 1 27.82 7.82 -4.06
CA MET A 1 26.35 7.92 -4.20
C MET A 1 25.86 8.84 -3.10
N LYS A 2 25.48 10.09 -3.43
CA LYS A 2 24.94 11.03 -2.43
C LYS A 2 23.56 10.54 -2.04
N LEU A 3 23.37 10.18 -0.77
CA LEU A 3 22.05 10.02 -0.19
C LEU A 3 21.46 11.42 -0.09
N ALA A 4 20.45 11.71 -0.91
CA ALA A 4 19.69 12.94 -0.76
C ALA A 4 18.89 12.83 0.54
N ASN A 5 19.35 13.53 1.58
CA ASN A 5 18.52 13.88 2.72
C ASN A 5 17.44 14.85 2.22
N ASN A 6 16.25 14.33 1.96
CA ASN A 6 15.03 15.12 2.03
C ASN A 6 14.15 14.51 3.10
N SER A 7 14.32 14.99 4.31
CA SER A 7 13.29 14.96 5.34
C SER A 7 12.17 15.91 4.91
N SER A 8 11.31 15.47 3.99
CA SER A 8 9.94 15.96 3.95
C SER A 8 9.07 14.80 4.39
N LEU A 9 8.05 15.13 5.16
CA LEU A 9 6.98 14.21 5.51
C LEU A 9 6.54 13.47 4.23
N SER A 10 6.20 12.20 4.34
CA SER A 10 5.51 11.47 3.28
C SER A 10 4.30 12.29 2.88
N ASP A 11 4.41 13.10 1.82
CA ASP A 11 3.34 13.97 1.39
C ASP A 11 2.28 13.05 0.77
N ILE A 12 1.34 12.64 1.62
CA ILE A 12 0.14 11.92 1.21
C ILE A 12 -0.74 12.98 0.57
N PHE A 13 -1.02 12.80 -0.73
CA PHE A 13 -1.95 13.67 -1.42
C PHE A 13 -3.32 13.02 -1.45
N ILE A 14 -4.35 13.74 -0.99
CA ILE A 14 -5.72 13.24 -0.92
C ILE A 14 -6.60 14.06 -1.86
N ILE A 15 -7.28 13.38 -2.77
CA ILE A 15 -8.24 13.95 -3.69
C ILE A 15 -9.65 13.53 -3.25
N GLN A 16 -10.47 14.53 -2.93
CA GLN A 16 -11.90 14.35 -2.70
C GLN A 16 -12.61 14.23 -4.05
N LEU A 17 -13.14 13.06 -4.35
CA LEU A 17 -13.82 12.79 -5.63
C LEU A 17 -15.33 13.01 -5.54
N SER A 18 -15.97 12.57 -4.44
CA SER A 18 -17.41 12.71 -4.27
C SER A 18 -17.84 14.15 -3.96
N PRO A 19 -19.01 14.59 -4.48
CA PRO A 19 -19.94 13.85 -5.35
C PRO A 19 -19.61 13.99 -6.85
N ALA A 20 -18.50 14.64 -7.21
CA ALA A 20 -18.18 14.95 -8.61
C ALA A 20 -17.86 13.69 -9.43
N ILE A 21 -17.17 12.73 -8.83
CA ILE A 21 -16.79 11.45 -9.42
C ILE A 21 -17.03 10.35 -8.38
N GLU A 22 -17.83 9.36 -8.75
CA GLU A 22 -18.01 8.11 -7.99
C GLU A 22 -17.26 6.99 -8.73
N MET A 23 -16.12 6.57 -8.18
CA MET A 23 -15.23 5.62 -8.85
C MET A 23 -15.58 4.18 -8.50
N THR A 24 -15.86 3.34 -9.51
CA THR A 24 -16.09 1.90 -9.30
C THR A 24 -14.78 1.16 -9.02
N ASP A 25 -14.87 -0.10 -8.59
CA ASP A 25 -13.70 -0.96 -8.37
C ASP A 25 -12.88 -1.18 -9.64
N GLU A 26 -13.55 -1.39 -10.76
CA GLU A 26 -12.91 -1.63 -12.06
C GLU A 26 -12.20 -0.36 -12.56
N GLN A 27 -12.80 0.80 -12.32
CA GLN A 27 -12.17 2.08 -12.66
C GLN A 27 -10.95 2.37 -11.79
N PHE A 28 -11.03 2.10 -10.48
CA PHE A 28 -9.89 2.22 -9.58
C PHE A 28 -8.77 1.25 -9.97
N PHE A 29 -9.09 0.00 -10.26
CA PHE A 29 -8.12 -0.98 -10.72
C PHE A 29 -7.45 -0.55 -12.03
N ALA A 30 -8.23 -0.09 -13.02
CA ALA A 30 -7.70 0.42 -14.28
C ALA A 30 -6.79 1.64 -14.08
N LEU A 31 -7.15 2.55 -13.16
CA LEU A 31 -6.32 3.70 -12.79
C LEU A 31 -4.94 3.24 -12.29
N CYS A 32 -4.91 2.26 -11.37
CA CYS A 32 -3.66 1.68 -10.88
C CYS A 32 -2.84 1.03 -12.01
N GLN A 33 -3.48 0.26 -12.90
CA GLN A 33 -2.79 -0.41 -14.01
C GLN A 33 -2.19 0.57 -15.02
N LEU A 34 -2.84 1.71 -15.25
CA LEU A 34 -2.34 2.75 -16.18
C LEU A 34 -1.18 3.56 -15.59
N ASN A 35 -1.04 3.56 -14.27
CA ASN A 35 -0.12 4.44 -13.54
C ASN A 35 0.73 3.63 -12.56
N GLN A 36 1.40 2.58 -13.07
CA GLN A 36 2.14 1.60 -12.25
C GLN A 36 3.30 2.21 -11.45
N ASP A 37 3.81 3.38 -11.85
CA ASP A 37 4.86 4.11 -11.13
C ASP A 37 4.34 4.79 -9.86
N TYR A 38 3.02 4.88 -9.70
CA TYR A 38 2.38 5.52 -8.56
C TYR A 38 1.67 4.49 -7.69
N HIS A 39 1.66 4.80 -6.40
CA HIS A 39 0.98 3.98 -5.42
C HIS A 39 -0.34 4.64 -5.02
N PHE A 40 -1.45 4.06 -5.48
CA PHE A 40 -2.79 4.55 -5.18
C PHE A 40 -3.47 3.72 -4.10
N GLU A 41 -4.13 4.41 -3.18
CA GLU A 41 -5.06 3.85 -2.23
C GLU A 41 -6.42 4.54 -2.38
N ARG A 42 -7.48 3.89 -1.89
CA ARG A 42 -8.83 4.47 -1.84
C ARG A 42 -9.38 4.36 -0.45
N SER A 43 -9.87 5.46 0.09
CA SER A 43 -10.52 5.46 1.40
C SER A 43 -11.91 4.83 1.33
N ALA A 44 -12.47 4.43 2.47
CA ALA A 44 -13.84 3.92 2.56
C ALA A 44 -14.90 4.95 2.15
N LYS A 45 -14.52 6.23 2.05
CA LYS A 45 -15.37 7.33 1.57
C LYS A 45 -15.23 7.59 0.07
N GLY A 46 -14.39 6.83 -0.63
CA GLY A 46 -14.11 7.05 -2.06
C GLY A 46 -13.03 8.10 -2.34
N GLU A 47 -12.28 8.56 -1.33
CA GLU A 47 -11.17 9.50 -1.54
C GLU A 47 -10.00 8.78 -2.21
N LEU A 48 -9.40 9.39 -3.23
CA LEU A 48 -8.18 8.87 -3.85
C LEU A 48 -6.97 9.38 -3.08
N ILE A 49 -6.16 8.46 -2.59
CA ILE A 49 -4.96 8.72 -1.82
C ILE A 49 -3.77 8.38 -2.71
N ILE A 50 -2.91 9.34 -2.96
CA ILE A 50 -1.69 9.17 -3.75
C ILE A 50 -0.52 9.18 -2.80
N MET A 51 0.15 8.04 -2.70
CA MET A 51 1.32 7.87 -1.87
C MET A 51 2.56 8.31 -2.65
N SER A 52 3.36 9.19 -2.02
CA SER A 52 4.64 9.61 -2.59
C SER A 52 5.60 8.41 -2.74
N PRO A 53 6.45 8.39 -3.78
CA PRO A 53 7.47 7.35 -3.92
C PRO A 53 8.38 7.28 -2.70
N THR A 54 8.73 6.06 -2.32
CA THR A 54 9.57 5.80 -1.15
C THR A 54 11.03 6.16 -1.43
N GLY A 55 11.60 7.09 -0.65
CA GLY A 55 13.03 7.41 -0.69
C GLY A 55 13.92 6.28 -0.14
N SER A 56 15.23 6.35 -0.38
CA SER A 56 16.17 5.26 -0.04
C SER A 56 16.19 4.86 1.44
N GLU A 57 16.00 5.82 2.35
CA GLU A 57 15.96 5.55 3.79
C GLU A 57 14.71 4.75 4.16
N THR A 58 13.53 5.24 3.79
CA THR A 58 12.26 4.56 4.00
C THR A 58 12.25 3.20 3.30
N GLY A 59 12.82 3.11 2.09
CA GLY A 59 12.95 1.84 1.37
C GLY A 59 13.78 0.82 2.13
N ASN A 60 14.92 1.23 2.72
CA ASN A 60 15.72 0.33 3.56
C ASN A 60 14.99 -0.08 4.85
N ARG A 61 14.21 0.83 5.47
CA ARG A 61 13.37 0.50 6.63
C ARG A 61 12.29 -0.52 6.27
N ASN A 62 11.56 -0.31 5.18
CA ASN A 62 10.54 -1.22 4.67
C ASN A 62 11.14 -2.58 4.32
N PHE A 63 12.32 -2.62 3.69
CA PHE A 63 13.02 -3.86 3.41
C PHE A 63 13.36 -4.65 4.69
N LYS A 64 13.83 -3.98 5.75
CA LYS A 64 14.12 -4.63 7.04
C LYS A 64 12.87 -5.07 7.78
N LEU A 65 11.76 -4.34 7.63
CA LEU A 65 10.46 -4.73 8.16
C LEU A 65 9.94 -5.99 7.45
N ALA A 66 9.92 -5.99 6.12
CA ALA A 66 9.51 -7.11 5.29
C ALA A 66 10.34 -8.36 5.58
N GLN A 67 11.67 -8.22 5.71
CA GLN A 67 12.57 -9.32 6.08
C GLN A 67 12.18 -9.96 7.43
N GLN A 68 11.93 -9.15 8.45
CA GLN A 68 11.54 -9.66 9.77
C GLN A 68 10.17 -10.34 9.73
N LEU A 69 9.21 -9.75 9.01
CA LEU A 69 7.88 -10.32 8.87
C LEU A 69 7.90 -11.65 8.11
N ALA A 70 8.67 -11.74 7.02
CA ALA A 70 8.84 -12.97 6.25
C ALA A 70 9.44 -14.08 7.12
N ASN A 71 10.55 -13.81 7.81
CA ASN A 71 11.18 -14.77 8.71
C ASN A 71 10.22 -15.27 9.82
N TRP A 72 9.43 -14.36 10.39
CA TRP A 72 8.42 -14.74 11.39
C TRP A 72 7.29 -15.55 10.77
N THR A 73 6.82 -15.18 9.59
CA THR A 73 5.73 -15.87 8.87
C THR A 73 6.12 -17.31 8.54
N ASP A 74 7.32 -17.53 8.00
CA ASP A 74 7.84 -18.85 7.68
C ASP A 74 7.94 -19.73 8.94
N LYS A 75 8.39 -19.14 10.05
CA LYS A 75 8.46 -19.84 11.34
C LYS A 75 7.08 -20.14 11.93
N ASN A 76 6.16 -19.19 11.81
CA ASN A 76 4.81 -19.29 12.37
C ASN A 76 3.94 -20.29 11.60
N GLY A 77 4.05 -20.32 10.26
CA GLY A 77 3.38 -21.29 9.40
C GLY A 77 1.85 -21.21 9.36
N THR A 78 1.23 -20.18 9.93
CA THR A 78 -0.25 -20.04 9.97
C THR A 78 -0.81 -19.00 9.00
N GLY A 79 0.02 -18.44 8.11
CA GLY A 79 -0.38 -17.39 7.20
C GLY A 79 0.65 -17.02 6.15
N ILE A 80 0.36 -15.95 5.42
CA ILE A 80 1.16 -15.42 4.31
C ILE A 80 1.50 -13.96 4.59
N GLY A 81 2.76 -13.59 4.39
CA GLY A 81 3.27 -12.23 4.48
C GLY A 81 3.32 -11.56 3.11
N PHE A 82 3.11 -10.25 3.07
CA PHE A 82 3.08 -9.43 1.87
C PHE A 82 3.94 -8.17 2.07
N ASP A 83 4.55 -7.71 0.98
CA ASP A 83 5.35 -6.49 0.96
C ASP A 83 4.49 -5.23 0.78
N SER A 84 5.16 -4.08 0.64
CA SER A 84 4.50 -2.77 0.57
C SER A 84 3.73 -2.50 -0.73
N SER A 85 3.84 -3.37 -1.74
CA SER A 85 3.22 -3.18 -3.06
C SER A 85 1.86 -3.88 -3.21
N THR A 86 1.49 -4.70 -2.23
CA THR A 86 0.26 -5.49 -2.28
C THR A 86 -0.95 -4.67 -1.82
N GLY A 87 -1.88 -4.42 -2.75
CA GLY A 87 -3.18 -3.81 -2.44
C GLY A 87 -4.18 -4.80 -1.83
N PHE A 88 -4.89 -4.38 -0.79
CA PHE A 88 -5.93 -5.11 -0.11
C PHE A 88 -7.24 -4.35 -0.14
N LYS A 89 -8.31 -5.03 -0.55
CA LYS A 89 -9.67 -4.54 -0.35
C LYS A 89 -10.17 -4.94 1.04
N LEU A 90 -10.43 -3.94 1.87
CA LEU A 90 -10.84 -4.11 3.27
C LEU A 90 -12.36 -4.25 3.39
N PRO A 91 -12.88 -4.87 4.48
CA PRO A 91 -14.32 -5.07 4.68
C PRO A 91 -15.15 -3.78 4.74
N ASN A 92 -14.52 -2.65 5.07
CA ASN A 92 -15.15 -1.34 5.07
C ASN A 92 -15.18 -0.67 3.67
N GLY A 93 -14.76 -1.38 2.62
CA GLY A 93 -14.74 -0.89 1.25
C GLY A 93 -13.49 -0.11 0.85
N ALA A 94 -12.54 0.14 1.77
CA ALA A 94 -11.29 0.82 1.45
C ALA A 94 -10.31 -0.10 0.71
N ASP A 95 -9.49 0.46 -0.18
CA ASP A 95 -8.36 -0.19 -0.81
C ASP A 95 -7.06 0.39 -0.22
N ARG A 96 -6.26 -0.46 0.43
CA ARG A 96 -5.06 -0.05 1.17
C ARG A 96 -3.88 -0.96 0.84
N SER A 97 -2.68 -0.43 0.85
CA SER A 97 -1.46 -1.18 0.63
C SER A 97 -0.42 -0.77 1.67
N PRO A 98 -0.47 -1.38 2.86
CA PRO A 98 0.41 -1.06 3.98
C PRO A 98 1.87 -1.42 3.68
N ASP A 99 2.82 -0.84 4.42
CA ASP A 99 4.27 -1.11 4.25
C ASP A 99 4.66 -2.59 4.44
N ALA A 100 3.86 -3.35 5.19
CA ALA A 100 3.92 -4.81 5.30
C ALA A 100 2.58 -5.34 5.81
N ALA A 101 2.16 -6.51 5.32
CA ALA A 101 0.91 -7.16 5.75
C ALA A 101 1.11 -8.65 6.00
N TRP A 102 0.28 -9.21 6.89
CA TRP A 102 0.19 -10.65 7.11
C TRP A 102 -1.27 -11.07 7.19
N ILE A 103 -1.62 -12.14 6.49
CA ILE A 103 -2.96 -12.72 6.49
C ILE A 103 -2.88 -14.15 6.98
N LYS A 104 -3.72 -14.48 7.97
CA LYS A 104 -3.90 -15.85 8.43
C LYS A 104 -4.44 -16.71 7.29
N TRP A 105 -3.78 -17.83 7.03
CA TRP A 105 -4.28 -18.86 6.14
C TRP A 105 -5.36 -19.64 6.89
N LEU A 106 -6.61 -19.56 6.43
CA LEU A 106 -7.66 -20.46 6.87
C LEU A 106 -7.67 -21.64 5.91
N PRO A 107 -7.38 -22.88 6.36
CA PRO A 107 -7.64 -24.04 5.52
C PRO A 107 -9.15 -24.09 5.24
N THR A 108 -9.50 -24.18 3.96
CA THR A 108 -10.88 -24.42 3.47
C THR A 108 -11.39 -25.78 3.91
#